data_AF-A0A3S1FMR3-F1
#
_entry.id   AF-A0A3S1FMR3-F1
#
_cell.length_a   1.000
_cell.length_b   1.000
_cell.length_c   1.000
_cell.angle_alpha   90.00
_cell.angle_beta   90.00
_cell.angle_gamma   90.00
#
_symmetry.space_group_name_H-M   'P 1'
#
loop_
_entity.id
_entity.type
_entity.pdbx_description
1 polymer ?
#
loop_
_entity_poly.entity_id
_entity_poly.type
_entity_poly.pdbx_seq_one_letter_code
_entity_poly.pdbx_strand_id
1 'polypeptide(L)'
;MDRNFARALALVLKSEGGWSDNPADPGGATMKGVTLASFRRYVKADATKADLRAISDAQVATVYRRFYWDAVLGAELPHGVDHAVFDFAVNSGPGRAAKYLQAAVGVAQDGRIGPVTVAAAKAKPAGVTIDALCDARLAFLKRLPTWATFGRGWSDRVRSVRVQALLMSAQRPAAPVTASPPARVETSPNGASSIKPVPPAPGGKAAAAAGILVLLAGALAAFRHQVADLFGSLFR
;
A
#
# COMPACT_ATOMS: atom_id res chain seq x y z
N MET A 1 -9.46 6.21 10.13
CA MET A 1 -9.13 7.37 9.25
C MET A 1 -8.43 6.87 8.00
N ASP A 2 -9.14 6.83 6.87
CA ASP A 2 -8.70 6.22 5.60
C ASP A 2 -7.70 7.06 4.78
N ARG A 3 -6.96 7.97 5.42
CA ARG A 3 -6.20 9.02 4.72
C ARG A 3 -4.97 8.50 3.99
N ASN A 4 -4.43 7.37 4.43
CA ASN A 4 -3.16 6.85 3.96
C ASN A 4 -3.27 5.90 2.76
N PHE A 5 -4.46 5.42 2.41
CA PHE A 5 -4.60 4.40 1.36
C PHE A 5 -3.98 4.84 0.03
N ALA A 6 -4.30 6.05 -0.45
CA ALA A 6 -3.77 6.55 -1.72
C ALA A 6 -2.23 6.62 -1.73
N ARG A 7 -1.63 7.12 -0.63
CA ARG A 7 -0.17 7.19 -0.46
C ARG A 7 0.44 5.80 -0.37
N ALA A 8 -0.15 4.91 0.42
CA ALA A 8 0.33 3.54 0.60
C ALA A 8 0.25 2.74 -0.71
N LEU A 9 -0.85 2.88 -1.47
CA LEU A 9 -1.02 2.27 -2.78
C LEU A 9 0.05 2.75 -3.77
N ALA A 10 0.29 4.06 -3.84
CA ALA A 10 1.32 4.62 -4.71
C ALA A 10 2.72 4.08 -4.37
N LEU A 11 3.02 3.83 -3.08
CA LEU A 11 4.28 3.23 -2.66
C LEU A 11 4.37 1.74 -3.01
N VAL A 12 3.30 0.98 -2.77
CA VAL A 12 3.23 -0.45 -3.09
C VAL A 12 3.40 -0.69 -4.59
N LEU A 13 2.71 0.08 -5.43
CA LEU A 13 2.74 -0.08 -6.89
C LEU A 13 4.13 0.16 -7.50
N LYS A 14 5.05 0.84 -6.81
CA LYS A 14 6.47 0.95 -7.26
C LYS A 14 7.17 -0.40 -7.32
N SER A 15 6.69 -1.38 -6.55
CA SER A 15 7.23 -2.75 -6.54
C SER A 15 6.47 -3.69 -7.47
N GLU A 16 5.41 -3.22 -8.13
CA GLU A 16 4.54 -4.03 -8.97
C GLU A 16 4.95 -3.91 -10.43
N GLY A 17 4.94 -5.04 -11.13
CA GLY A 17 5.27 -5.12 -12.55
C GLY A 17 4.09 -4.82 -13.47
N GLY A 18 4.37 -4.81 -14.79
CA GLY A 18 3.36 -4.72 -15.84
C GLY A 18 2.64 -6.04 -16.10
N TRP A 19 2.31 -6.30 -17.36
CA TRP A 19 1.64 -7.52 -17.78
C TRP A 19 2.52 -8.77 -17.58
N SER A 20 1.93 -9.84 -17.06
CA SER A 20 2.51 -11.19 -17.04
C SER A 20 1.40 -12.22 -17.29
N ASP A 21 1.70 -13.26 -18.06
CA ASP A 21 0.79 -14.36 -18.35
C ASP A 21 1.64 -15.60 -18.67
N ASN A 22 2.13 -16.25 -17.61
CA ASN A 22 2.92 -17.46 -17.73
C ASN A 22 1.99 -18.67 -17.57
N PRO A 23 1.89 -19.59 -18.56
CA PRO A 23 1.07 -20.79 -18.46
C PRO A 23 1.42 -21.71 -17.28
N ALA A 24 2.68 -21.66 -16.80
CA ALA A 24 3.13 -22.40 -15.63
C ALA A 24 2.82 -21.71 -14.29
N ASP A 25 2.34 -20.46 -14.31
CA ASP A 25 1.94 -19.71 -13.12
C ASP A 25 0.43 -19.92 -12.86
N PRO A 26 0.03 -20.58 -11.75
CA PRO A 26 -1.38 -20.77 -11.44
C PRO A 26 -2.11 -19.46 -11.10
N GLY A 27 -1.39 -18.37 -10.83
CA GLY A 27 -1.96 -17.04 -10.71
C GLY A 27 -2.53 -16.50 -12.03
N GLY A 28 -2.05 -17.03 -13.16
CA GLY A 28 -2.47 -16.67 -14.51
C GLY A 28 -2.20 -15.21 -14.89
N ALA A 29 -2.91 -14.75 -15.92
CA ALA A 29 -2.83 -13.38 -16.42
C ALA A 29 -2.94 -12.33 -15.30
N THR A 30 -1.94 -11.45 -15.24
CA THR A 30 -1.75 -10.42 -14.21
C THR A 30 -1.33 -9.09 -14.84
N MET A 31 -1.89 -7.98 -14.34
CA MET A 31 -1.49 -6.62 -14.70
C MET A 31 -1.39 -5.76 -13.44
N LYS A 32 -0.27 -5.07 -13.20
CA LYS A 32 -0.08 -4.21 -12.02
C LYS A 32 -0.40 -4.94 -10.70
N GLY A 33 0.01 -6.21 -10.59
CA GLY A 33 -0.25 -7.07 -9.44
C GLY A 33 -1.68 -7.63 -9.30
N VAL A 34 -2.61 -7.20 -10.16
CA VAL A 34 -4.01 -7.66 -10.21
C VAL A 34 -4.12 -8.89 -11.12
N THR A 35 -4.61 -10.01 -10.61
CA THR A 35 -4.89 -11.21 -11.42
C THR A 35 -6.25 -11.10 -12.08
N LEU A 36 -6.48 -11.86 -13.15
CA LEU A 36 -7.80 -11.93 -13.78
C LEU A 36 -8.89 -12.39 -12.78
N ALA A 37 -8.55 -13.31 -11.88
CA ALA A 37 -9.48 -13.79 -10.86
C ALA A 37 -9.88 -12.67 -9.87
N SER A 38 -8.93 -11.87 -9.37
CA SER A 38 -9.26 -10.77 -8.46
C SER A 38 -9.97 -9.63 -9.19
N PHE A 39 -9.60 -9.35 -10.44
CA PHE A 39 -10.28 -8.37 -11.27
C PHE A 39 -11.75 -8.75 -11.51
N ARG A 40 -12.00 -10.03 -11.81
CA ARG A 40 -13.36 -10.55 -11.95
C ARG A 40 -14.16 -10.43 -10.67
N ARG A 41 -13.55 -10.80 -9.55
CA ARG A 41 -14.23 -10.77 -8.24
C ARG A 41 -14.63 -9.37 -7.79
N TYR A 42 -13.79 -8.36 -8.04
CA TYR A 42 -13.96 -7.04 -7.41
C TYR A 42 -14.37 -5.92 -8.37
N VAL A 43 -14.22 -6.11 -9.69
CA VAL A 43 -14.47 -5.05 -10.68
C VAL A 43 -15.44 -5.50 -11.77
N LYS A 44 -15.13 -6.59 -12.51
CA LYS A 44 -15.91 -6.99 -13.69
C LYS A 44 -15.96 -8.52 -13.82
N ALA A 45 -17.06 -9.14 -13.37
CA ALA A 45 -17.20 -10.60 -13.23
C ALA A 45 -16.89 -11.41 -14.51
N ASP A 46 -17.22 -10.87 -15.68
CA ASP A 46 -17.03 -11.47 -17.00
C ASP A 46 -15.74 -11.00 -17.71
N ALA A 47 -14.84 -10.30 -17.02
CA ALA A 47 -13.64 -9.72 -17.62
C ALA A 47 -12.79 -10.74 -18.41
N THR A 48 -12.22 -10.29 -19.51
CA THR A 48 -11.26 -11.01 -20.34
C THR A 48 -9.82 -10.61 -20.01
N LYS A 49 -8.84 -11.30 -20.60
CA LYS A 49 -7.42 -10.88 -20.55
C LYS A 49 -7.21 -9.49 -21.19
N ALA A 50 -7.99 -9.13 -22.20
CA ALA A 50 -7.93 -7.82 -22.83
C ALA A 50 -8.44 -6.72 -21.88
N ASP A 51 -9.56 -6.96 -21.19
CA ASP A 51 -10.06 -6.05 -20.15
C ASP A 51 -9.02 -5.84 -19.04
N LEU A 52 -8.35 -6.92 -18.60
CA LEU A 52 -7.31 -6.84 -17.58
C LEU A 52 -6.08 -6.06 -18.05
N ARG A 53 -5.66 -6.21 -19.32
CA ARG A 53 -4.58 -5.39 -19.88
C ARG A 53 -4.92 -3.91 -19.91
N ALA A 54 -6.20 -3.58 -20.13
CA ALA A 54 -6.70 -2.22 -20.16
C ALA A 54 -7.14 -1.69 -18.78
N ILE A 55 -6.72 -2.32 -17.68
CA ILE A 55 -7.13 -1.93 -16.33
C ILE A 55 -6.72 -0.48 -16.00
N SER A 56 -7.70 0.33 -15.61
CA SER A 56 -7.47 1.71 -15.16
C SER A 56 -6.91 1.76 -13.74
N ASP A 57 -6.25 2.87 -13.38
CA ASP A 57 -5.72 3.05 -12.03
C ASP A 57 -6.81 3.04 -10.95
N ALA A 58 -8.02 3.52 -11.28
CA ALA A 58 -9.18 3.45 -10.38
C ALA A 58 -9.62 2.01 -10.11
N GLN A 59 -9.58 1.16 -11.13
CA GLN A 59 -9.90 -0.27 -10.99
C GLN A 59 -8.81 -1.03 -10.24
N VAL A 60 -7.53 -0.72 -10.48
CA VAL A 60 -6.41 -1.22 -9.66
C VAL A 60 -6.65 -0.85 -8.20
N ALA A 61 -6.91 0.43 -7.90
CA ALA A 61 -7.18 0.91 -6.56
C ALA A 61 -8.37 0.18 -5.90
N THR A 62 -9.42 -0.11 -6.67
CA THR A 62 -10.59 -0.87 -6.19
C THR A 62 -10.20 -2.27 -5.72
N VAL A 63 -9.39 -2.99 -6.52
CA VAL A 63 -8.92 -4.33 -6.15
C VAL A 63 -8.03 -4.26 -4.90
N TYR A 64 -7.05 -3.35 -4.89
CA TYR A 64 -6.11 -3.23 -3.78
C TYR A 64 -6.79 -2.84 -2.47
N ARG A 65 -7.78 -1.95 -2.53
CA ARG A 65 -8.58 -1.56 -1.38
C ARG A 65 -9.32 -2.76 -0.82
N ARG A 66 -10.19 -3.38 -1.64
CA ARG A 66 -11.09 -4.44 -1.18
C ARG A 66 -10.36 -5.70 -0.74
N PHE A 67 -9.32 -6.09 -1.46
CA PHE A 67 -8.67 -7.38 -1.21
C PHE A 67 -7.57 -7.31 -0.15
N TYR A 68 -6.86 -6.18 -0.04
CA TYR A 68 -5.72 -6.06 0.85
C TYR A 68 -5.95 -5.03 1.96
N TRP A 69 -6.29 -3.78 1.62
CA TRP A 69 -6.40 -2.70 2.62
C TRP A 69 -7.51 -2.95 3.63
N ASP A 70 -8.71 -3.25 3.15
CA ASP A 70 -9.88 -3.49 4.01
C ASP A 70 -9.73 -4.81 4.77
N ALA A 71 -9.12 -5.82 4.15
CA ALA A 71 -8.84 -7.12 4.78
C ALA A 71 -7.90 -7.04 5.99
N VAL A 72 -7.08 -5.99 6.08
CA VAL A 72 -6.21 -5.73 7.24
C VAL A 72 -6.68 -4.57 8.11
N LEU A 73 -7.91 -4.08 7.89
CA LEU A 73 -8.44 -2.88 8.54
C LEU A 73 -7.46 -1.70 8.46
N GLY A 74 -6.82 -1.48 7.31
CA GLY A 74 -5.75 -0.49 7.14
C GLY A 74 -6.16 0.92 7.60
N ALA A 75 -7.41 1.31 7.38
CA ALA A 75 -7.94 2.61 7.83
C ALA A 75 -8.02 2.77 9.36
N GLU A 76 -8.01 1.67 10.13
CA GLU A 76 -8.14 1.66 11.59
C GLU A 76 -6.81 1.52 12.33
N LEU A 77 -5.75 1.11 11.61
CA LEU A 77 -4.41 0.97 12.17
C LEU A 77 -3.71 2.32 12.36
N PRO A 78 -2.74 2.43 13.28
CA PRO A 78 -1.92 3.63 13.43
C PRO A 78 -1.19 3.99 12.12
N HIS A 79 -0.97 5.29 11.91
CA HIS A 79 -0.21 5.76 10.75
C HIS A 79 1.18 5.12 10.68
N GLY A 80 1.54 4.64 9.49
CA GLY A 80 2.78 3.90 9.25
C GLY A 80 2.62 2.40 9.48
N VAL A 81 1.94 1.99 10.57
CA VAL A 81 1.59 0.57 10.79
C VAL A 81 0.66 0.10 9.68
N ASP A 82 -0.34 0.92 9.33
CA ASP A 82 -1.24 0.70 8.19
C ASP A 82 -0.51 0.38 6.89
N HIS A 83 0.51 1.18 6.52
CA HIS A 83 1.31 0.99 5.32
C HIS A 83 2.15 -0.29 5.38
N ALA A 84 2.83 -0.54 6.51
CA ALA A 84 3.71 -1.69 6.66
C ALA A 84 2.92 -3.01 6.59
N VAL A 85 1.75 -3.06 7.23
CA VAL A 85 0.85 -4.22 7.21
C VAL A 85 0.22 -4.40 5.82
N PHE A 86 -0.21 -3.31 5.18
CA PHE A 86 -0.77 -3.35 3.83
C PHE A 86 0.24 -3.86 2.78
N ASP A 87 1.47 -3.35 2.76
CA ASP A 87 2.50 -3.84 1.83
C ASP A 87 2.81 -5.33 2.08
N PHE A 88 2.87 -5.73 3.35
CA PHE A 88 3.07 -7.14 3.69
C PHE A 88 1.88 -8.00 3.23
N ALA A 89 0.65 -7.51 3.37
CA ALA A 89 -0.54 -8.20 2.88
C ALA A 89 -0.53 -8.38 1.36
N VAL A 90 -0.06 -7.37 0.61
CA VAL A 90 0.10 -7.45 -0.85
C VAL A 90 1.16 -8.49 -1.21
N ASN A 91 2.30 -8.47 -0.54
CA ASN A 91 3.43 -9.34 -0.87
C ASN A 91 3.26 -10.79 -0.41
N SER A 92 2.57 -11.02 0.70
CA SER A 92 2.52 -12.33 1.36
C SER A 92 1.15 -12.73 1.89
N GLY A 93 0.09 -12.01 1.52
CA GLY A 93 -1.29 -12.32 1.87
C GLY A 93 -1.78 -11.68 3.18
N PRO A 94 -3.06 -11.22 3.24
CA PRO A 94 -3.62 -10.54 4.42
C PRO A 94 -3.53 -11.34 5.72
N GLY A 95 -3.87 -12.64 5.69
CA GLY A 95 -3.87 -13.46 6.90
C GLY A 95 -2.47 -13.62 7.52
N ARG A 96 -1.41 -13.67 6.71
CA ARG A 96 -0.03 -13.71 7.22
C ARG A 96 0.37 -12.37 7.81
N ALA A 97 0.09 -11.27 7.10
CA ALA A 97 0.36 -9.93 7.61
C ALA A 97 -0.35 -9.67 8.95
N ALA A 98 -1.60 -10.12 9.08
CA ALA A 98 -2.38 -10.06 10.31
C ALA A 98 -1.71 -10.81 11.47
N LYS A 99 -1.31 -12.07 11.28
CA LYS A 99 -0.62 -12.85 12.33
C LYS A 99 0.67 -12.20 12.80
N TYR A 100 1.45 -11.65 11.87
CA TYR A 100 2.70 -10.97 12.19
C TYR A 100 2.47 -9.65 12.93
N LEU A 101 1.43 -8.89 12.56
CA LEU A 101 1.02 -7.72 13.35
C LEU A 101 0.59 -8.13 14.76
N GLN A 102 -0.24 -9.17 14.89
CA GLN A 102 -0.73 -9.68 16.17
C GLN A 102 0.42 -10.09 17.09
N ALA A 103 1.43 -10.78 16.54
CA ALA A 103 2.66 -11.10 17.25
C ALA A 103 3.41 -9.83 17.72
N ALA A 104 3.60 -8.85 16.83
CA ALA A 104 4.32 -7.61 17.15
C ALA A 104 3.61 -6.79 18.24
N VAL A 105 2.27 -6.80 18.26
CA VAL A 105 1.48 -6.08 19.27
C VAL A 105 1.16 -6.91 20.52
N GLY A 106 1.54 -8.19 20.56
CA GLY A 106 1.44 -9.05 21.74
C GLY A 106 0.04 -9.61 22.00
N VAL A 107 -0.71 -9.93 20.95
CA VAL A 107 -2.05 -10.56 21.05
C VAL A 107 -2.08 -11.92 20.34
N ALA A 108 -3.18 -12.67 20.52
CA ALA A 108 -3.37 -13.97 19.89
C ALA A 108 -3.29 -13.87 18.35
N GLN A 109 -2.60 -14.83 17.72
CA GLN A 109 -2.31 -14.83 16.28
C GLN A 109 -3.37 -15.59 15.46
N ASP A 110 -4.63 -15.18 15.58
CA ASP A 110 -5.75 -15.82 14.86
C ASP A 110 -5.80 -15.46 13.35
N GLY A 111 -4.99 -14.49 12.90
CA GLY A 111 -4.90 -14.03 11.52
C GLY A 111 -6.06 -13.13 11.06
N ARG A 112 -6.89 -12.64 11.99
CA ARG A 112 -7.97 -11.69 11.73
C ARG A 112 -7.75 -10.43 12.55
N ILE A 113 -7.51 -9.31 11.87
CA ILE A 113 -7.40 -8.01 12.55
C ILE A 113 -8.80 -7.59 12.99
N GLY A 114 -9.01 -7.54 14.30
CA GLY A 114 -10.25 -7.09 14.92
C GLY A 114 -10.00 -6.04 16.01
N PRO A 115 -11.02 -5.68 16.80
CA PRO A 115 -10.93 -4.61 17.81
C PRO A 115 -9.76 -4.79 18.79
N VAL A 116 -9.47 -6.03 19.22
CA VAL A 116 -8.36 -6.34 20.12
C VAL A 116 -6.99 -6.02 19.49
N THR A 117 -6.78 -6.45 18.24
CA THR A 117 -5.54 -6.15 17.50
C THR A 117 -5.37 -4.66 17.26
N VAL A 118 -6.45 -3.97 16.87
CA VAL A 118 -6.43 -2.51 16.63
C VAL A 118 -6.11 -1.74 17.92
N ALA A 119 -6.75 -2.11 19.04
CA ALA A 119 -6.48 -1.49 20.33
C ALA A 119 -5.03 -1.69 20.78
N ALA A 120 -4.50 -2.92 20.67
CA ALA A 120 -3.12 -3.22 21.00
C ALA A 120 -2.13 -2.47 20.09
N ALA A 121 -2.42 -2.34 18.80
CA ALA A 121 -1.61 -1.56 17.87
C ALA A 121 -1.59 -0.06 18.24
N LYS A 122 -2.73 0.50 18.68
CA LYS A 122 -2.82 1.90 19.13
C LYS A 122 -2.15 2.16 20.48
N ALA A 123 -2.06 1.15 21.34
CA ALA A 123 -1.43 1.25 22.66
C ALA A 123 0.11 1.22 22.62
N LYS A 124 0.71 0.74 21.52
CA LYS A 124 2.17 0.71 21.36
C LYS A 124 2.66 1.89 20.52
N PRO A 125 3.88 2.40 20.76
CA PRO A 125 4.52 3.33 19.83
C PRO A 125 4.58 2.72 18.42
N ALA A 126 4.10 3.47 17.42
CA ALA A 126 4.00 2.99 16.05
C ALA A 126 5.36 2.51 15.51
N GLY A 127 6.44 3.27 15.78
CA GLY A 127 7.80 2.91 15.34
C GLY A 127 8.25 1.53 15.85
N VAL A 128 7.99 1.22 17.12
CA VAL A 128 8.32 -0.10 17.70
C VAL A 128 7.56 -1.23 16.98
N THR A 129 6.28 -1.01 16.67
CA THR A 129 5.47 -2.00 15.96
C THR A 129 5.95 -2.16 14.51
N ILE A 130 6.30 -1.07 13.82
CA ILE A 130 6.82 -1.07 12.45
C ILE A 130 8.15 -1.83 12.39
N ASP A 131 9.07 -1.55 13.29
CA ASP A 131 10.39 -2.21 13.31
C ASP A 131 10.24 -3.70 13.55
N ALA A 132 9.49 -4.10 14.59
CA ALA A 132 9.23 -5.50 14.91
C ALA A 132 8.56 -6.25 13.75
N LEU A 133 7.56 -5.64 13.10
CA LEU A 133 6.87 -6.23 11.95
C LEU A 133 7.84 -6.45 10.77
N CYS A 134 8.64 -5.44 10.43
CA CYS A 134 9.60 -5.51 9.33
C CYS A 134 10.73 -6.51 9.61
N ASP A 135 11.21 -6.63 10.86
CA ASP A 135 12.25 -7.60 11.22
C ASP A 135 11.70 -9.02 11.12
N ALA A 136 10.51 -9.27 11.68
CA ALA A 136 9.85 -10.56 11.61
C ALA A 136 9.54 -10.95 10.15
N ARG A 137 9.08 -10.00 9.32
CA ARG A 137 8.87 -10.22 7.89
C ARG A 137 10.16 -10.59 7.17
N LEU A 138 11.25 -9.86 7.40
CA LEU A 138 12.53 -10.17 6.76
C LEU A 138 13.07 -11.54 7.18
N ALA A 139 12.95 -11.88 8.46
CA ALA A 139 13.31 -13.20 8.98
C ALA A 139 12.48 -14.32 8.34
N PHE A 140 11.19 -14.09 8.09
CA PHE A 140 10.35 -15.01 7.33
C PHE A 140 10.85 -15.18 5.89
N LEU A 141 11.05 -14.08 5.16
CA LEU A 141 11.47 -14.12 3.76
C LEU A 141 12.82 -14.83 3.59
N LYS A 142 13.75 -14.65 4.53
CA LYS A 142 15.06 -15.33 4.56
C LYS A 142 14.99 -16.85 4.62
N ARG A 143 13.88 -17.42 5.10
CA ARG A 143 13.67 -18.87 5.21
C ARG A 143 13.01 -19.48 3.98
N LEU A 144 12.68 -18.68 2.97
CA LEU A 144 12.06 -19.18 1.75
C LEU A 144 13.10 -19.85 0.86
N PRO A 145 12.79 -20.99 0.21
CA PRO A 145 13.72 -21.67 -0.70
C PRO A 145 14.23 -20.78 -1.83
N THR A 146 13.42 -19.83 -2.28
CA THR A 146 13.73 -18.88 -3.36
C THR A 146 14.51 -17.65 -2.89
N TRP A 147 14.95 -17.60 -1.62
CA TRP A 147 15.71 -16.47 -1.08
C TRP A 147 17.01 -16.21 -1.84
N ALA A 148 17.72 -17.26 -2.29
CA ALA A 148 18.96 -17.12 -3.04
C ALA A 148 18.76 -16.31 -4.34
N THR A 149 17.59 -16.43 -4.96
CA THR A 149 17.25 -15.74 -6.21
C THR A 149 16.69 -14.33 -5.96
N PHE A 150 15.77 -14.18 -5.00
CA PHE A 150 14.98 -12.94 -4.86
C PHE A 150 15.29 -12.12 -3.60
N GLY A 151 16.10 -12.66 -2.68
CA GLY A 151 16.31 -12.12 -1.34
C GLY A 151 16.84 -10.70 -1.29
N ARG A 152 17.64 -10.28 -2.30
CA ARG A 152 18.10 -8.89 -2.43
C ARG A 152 16.93 -7.93 -2.62
N GLY A 153 16.10 -8.18 -3.64
CA GLY A 153 14.92 -7.34 -3.93
C GLY A 153 13.93 -7.31 -2.77
N TRP A 154 13.73 -8.45 -2.10
CA TRP A 154 12.88 -8.52 -0.91
C TRP A 154 13.45 -7.73 0.28
N SER A 155 14.76 -7.82 0.52
CA SER A 155 15.42 -7.01 1.56
C SER A 155 15.26 -5.52 1.29
N ASP A 156 15.42 -5.11 0.03
CA ASP A 156 15.32 -3.71 -0.37
C ASP A 156 13.88 -3.19 -0.24
N ARG A 157 12.88 -4.00 -0.61
CA ARG A 157 11.45 -3.68 -0.38
C ARG A 157 11.15 -3.50 1.10
N VAL A 158 11.54 -4.44 1.95
CA VAL A 158 11.26 -4.35 3.41
C VAL A 158 11.95 -3.12 4.02
N ARG A 159 13.18 -2.81 3.61
CA ARG A 159 13.89 -1.60 4.06
C ARG A 159 13.14 -0.32 3.64
N SER A 160 12.72 -0.24 2.37
CA SER A 160 11.98 0.92 1.86
C SER A 160 10.64 1.11 2.59
N VAL A 161 9.89 0.02 2.80
CA VAL A 161 8.63 0.02 3.56
C VAL A 161 8.85 0.51 4.99
N ARG A 162 9.88 0.00 5.68
CA ARG A 162 10.23 0.47 7.04
C ARG A 162 10.45 1.98 7.07
N VAL A 163 11.28 2.50 6.17
CA VAL A 163 11.57 3.94 6.09
C VAL A 163 10.30 4.75 5.85
N GLN A 164 9.48 4.37 4.87
CA GLN A 164 8.25 5.09 4.54
C GLN A 164 7.21 5.00 5.66
N ALA A 165 7.06 3.84 6.29
CA ALA A 165 6.16 3.65 7.42
C ALA A 165 6.58 4.51 8.61
N LEU A 166 7.87 4.57 8.95
CA LEU A 166 8.38 5.44 10.02
C LEU A 166 8.12 6.92 9.71
N LEU A 167 8.37 7.37 8.48
CA LEU A 167 8.06 8.74 8.04
C LEU A 167 6.55 9.04 8.15
N MET A 168 5.69 8.09 7.78
CA MET A 168 4.23 8.23 7.93
C MET A 168 3.81 8.29 9.40
N SER A 169 4.47 7.54 10.28
CA SER A 169 4.17 7.53 11.71
C SER A 169 4.61 8.80 12.44
N ALA A 170 5.68 9.45 11.96
CA ALA A 170 6.22 10.67 12.54
C ALA A 170 5.43 11.93 12.16
N GLN A 171 4.65 11.87 11.07
CA GLN A 171 3.80 12.98 10.65
C GLN A 171 2.62 13.09 11.61
N ARG A 172 2.64 14.14 12.45
CA ARG A 172 1.49 14.53 13.26
C ARG A 172 0.31 14.80 12.32
N PRO A 173 -0.94 14.43 12.67
CA PRO A 173 -2.08 14.82 11.87
C PRO A 173 -1.99 16.32 11.62
N ALA A 174 -2.04 16.74 10.35
CA ALA A 174 -2.19 18.16 10.05
C ALA A 174 -3.33 18.68 10.93
N ALA A 175 -3.07 19.73 11.71
CA ALA A 175 -4.12 20.43 12.43
C ALA A 175 -5.26 20.67 11.43
N PRO A 176 -6.54 20.55 11.83
CA PRO A 176 -7.61 20.93 10.95
C PRO A 176 -7.27 22.32 10.43
N VAL A 177 -7.15 22.45 9.11
CA VAL A 177 -7.09 23.74 8.46
C VAL A 177 -8.36 24.45 8.92
N THR A 178 -8.24 25.27 9.96
CA THR A 178 -9.26 26.26 10.29
C THR A 178 -9.34 27.09 9.03
N ALA A 179 -10.41 26.91 8.27
CA ALA A 179 -10.73 27.78 7.17
C ALA A 179 -10.56 29.21 7.70
N SER A 180 -9.71 29.99 7.04
CA SER A 180 -9.66 31.43 7.31
C SER A 180 -11.11 31.93 7.26
N PRO A 181 -11.56 32.74 8.24
CA PRO A 181 -12.88 33.33 8.19
C PRO A 181 -13.09 33.96 6.80
N PRO A 182 -14.27 33.81 6.18
CA PRO A 182 -14.52 34.46 4.91
C PRO A 182 -14.20 35.95 5.06
N ALA A 183 -13.44 36.48 4.11
CA ALA A 183 -13.06 37.88 4.09
C ALA A 183 -14.32 38.72 4.32
N ARG A 184 -14.32 39.50 5.40
CA ARG A 184 -15.36 40.51 5.65
C ARG A 184 -15.32 41.45 4.44
N VAL A 185 -16.43 41.49 3.70
CA VAL A 185 -16.61 42.49 2.65
C VAL A 185 -16.82 43.83 3.36
N GLU A 186 -15.76 44.63 3.40
CA GLU A 186 -15.89 46.06 3.66
C GLU A 186 -16.21 46.74 2.33
N THR A 187 -17.47 47.16 2.17
CA THR A 187 -17.87 48.04 1.07
C THR A 187 -17.36 49.44 1.36
N SER A 188 -16.39 49.93 0.59
CA SER A 188 -16.02 51.34 0.55
C SER A 188 -16.54 51.97 -0.75
N PRO A 189 -17.17 53.16 -0.69
CA PRO A 189 -17.87 53.76 -1.82
C PRO A 189 -16.88 54.51 -2.70
N ASN A 190 -16.27 53.81 -3.67
CA ASN A 190 -15.85 54.41 -4.95
C ASN A 190 -15.34 53.31 -5.88
N GLY A 191 -16.15 52.96 -6.87
CA GLY A 191 -15.90 51.89 -7.83
C GLY A 191 -14.73 52.17 -8.76
N ALA A 192 -13.53 51.71 -8.39
CA ALA A 192 -12.40 51.56 -9.29
C ALA A 192 -11.66 50.24 -8.99
N SER A 193 -11.79 49.27 -9.90
CA SER A 193 -11.04 48.01 -9.86
C SER A 193 -9.72 48.18 -10.61
N SER A 194 -8.58 47.99 -9.95
CA SER A 194 -7.26 47.95 -10.60
C SER A 194 -6.51 46.68 -10.21
N ILE A 195 -6.27 45.83 -11.21
CA ILE A 195 -5.52 44.57 -11.09
C ILE A 195 -4.04 44.89 -11.30
N LYS A 196 -3.20 44.69 -10.28
CA LYS A 196 -1.74 44.63 -10.46
C LYS A 196 -1.31 43.16 -10.61
N PRO A 197 -0.65 42.78 -11.73
CA PRO A 197 -0.04 41.46 -11.84
C PRO A 197 1.12 41.32 -10.85
N VAL A 198 1.18 40.19 -10.14
CA VAL A 198 2.36 39.80 -9.35
C VAL A 198 3.34 39.11 -10.30
N PRO A 199 4.64 39.51 -10.31
CA PRO A 199 5.65 38.90 -11.17
C PRO A 199 5.95 37.44 -10.77
N PRO A 200 6.31 36.57 -11.73
CA PRO A 200 6.65 35.18 -11.44
C PRO A 200 7.94 35.09 -10.62
N ALA A 201 7.95 34.22 -9.62
CA ALA A 201 9.14 33.90 -8.84
C ALA A 201 10.21 33.21 -9.71
N PRO A 202 11.51 33.47 -9.45
CA PRO A 202 12.60 33.05 -10.32
C PRO A 202 12.83 31.53 -10.31
N GLY A 203 13.13 31.01 -11.50
CA GLY A 203 13.34 29.59 -11.78
C GLY A 203 14.53 28.98 -11.04
N GLY A 204 14.24 27.96 -10.23
CA GLY A 204 15.22 27.00 -9.74
C GLY A 204 15.44 25.91 -10.79
N LYS A 205 16.70 25.72 -11.22
CA LYS A 205 17.12 24.71 -12.18
C LYS A 205 16.67 23.31 -11.72
N ALA A 206 15.84 22.66 -12.53
CA ALA A 206 15.54 21.24 -12.37
C ALA A 206 16.81 20.44 -12.70
N ALA A 207 17.48 19.91 -11.68
CA ALA A 207 18.48 18.87 -11.88
C ALA A 207 17.72 17.58 -12.25
N ALA A 208 17.88 17.16 -13.51
CA ALA A 208 17.43 15.86 -13.98
C ALA A 208 18.25 14.78 -13.28
N ALA A 209 17.71 14.20 -12.22
CA ALA A 209 18.20 12.94 -11.69
C ALA A 209 17.69 11.83 -12.62
N ALA A 210 18.52 11.42 -13.57
CA ALA A 210 18.35 10.19 -14.34
C ALA A 210 18.42 9.00 -13.35
N GLY A 211 17.26 8.63 -12.81
CA GLY A 211 17.10 7.45 -11.97
C GLY A 211 17.05 6.20 -12.85
N ILE A 212 18.10 5.39 -12.78
CA ILE A 212 18.20 4.08 -13.40
C ILE A 212 16.99 3.24 -12.97
N LEU A 213 16.12 2.94 -13.93
CA LEU A 213 14.99 2.05 -13.78
C LEU A 213 15.51 0.60 -13.73
N VAL A 214 15.86 0.11 -12.55
CA VAL A 214 16.08 -1.34 -12.37
C VAL A 214 14.72 -2.01 -12.25
N LEU A 215 14.18 -2.44 -13.40
CA LEU A 215 13.05 -3.36 -13.46
C LEU A 215 13.45 -4.70 -12.84
N LEU A 216 13.19 -4.89 -11.55
CA LEU A 216 13.14 -6.23 -10.95
C LEU A 216 11.77 -6.86 -11.29
N ALA A 217 11.58 -7.15 -12.57
CA ALA A 217 10.57 -8.09 -13.01
C ALA A 217 11.03 -9.49 -12.60
N GLY A 218 10.21 -10.17 -11.80
CA GLY A 218 10.43 -11.56 -11.43
C GLY A 218 10.77 -11.73 -9.95
N ALA A 219 9.75 -11.63 -9.10
CA ALA A 219 9.72 -12.29 -7.78
C ALA A 219 8.31 -12.33 -7.15
N LEU A 220 7.25 -11.98 -7.88
CA LEU A 220 5.86 -12.02 -7.35
C LEU A 220 5.05 -13.20 -7.87
N ALA A 221 5.41 -13.81 -9.01
CA ALA A 221 4.72 -14.98 -9.55
C ALA A 221 4.90 -16.22 -8.65
N ALA A 222 6.12 -16.46 -8.13
CA ALA A 222 6.45 -17.70 -7.45
C ALA A 222 5.96 -17.84 -5.99
N PHE A 223 5.30 -16.84 -5.41
CA PHE A 223 4.84 -16.90 -4.00
C PHE A 223 3.32 -16.72 -3.82
N ARG A 224 2.55 -16.71 -4.92
CA ARG A 224 1.08 -16.65 -4.89
C ARG A 224 0.43 -18.04 -4.74
N HIS A 225 1.21 -19.11 -4.80
CA HIS A 225 0.78 -20.51 -4.67
C HIS A 225 0.08 -20.87 -3.35
N GLN A 226 0.03 -20.00 -2.33
CA GLN A 226 -0.66 -20.27 -1.06
C GLN A 226 -1.96 -19.49 -0.85
N VAL A 227 -2.33 -18.56 -1.74
CA VAL A 227 -3.59 -17.81 -1.62
C VAL A 227 -4.75 -18.57 -2.26
N ALA A 228 -4.47 -19.47 -3.21
CA ALA A 228 -5.47 -20.34 -3.82
C ALA A 228 -5.94 -21.45 -2.86
N ASP A 229 -5.02 -22.06 -2.09
CA ASP A 229 -5.35 -23.19 -1.22
C ASP A 229 -6.15 -22.80 0.05
N LEU A 230 -6.07 -21.53 0.47
CA LEU A 230 -6.78 -21.08 1.69
C LEU A 230 -8.30 -20.94 1.49
N PHE A 231 -8.79 -20.82 0.25
CA PHE A 231 -10.23 -20.73 -0.04
C PHE A 231 -10.88 -22.07 -0.33
N GLY A 232 -10.11 -23.11 -0.67
CA GLY A 232 -10.64 -24.45 -0.92
C GLY A 232 -11.00 -25.23 0.34
N SER A 233 -10.38 -24.92 1.48
CA SER A 233 -10.58 -25.67 2.74
C SER A 233 -11.48 -24.99 3.77
N LEU A 234 -12.00 -23.79 3.48
CA LEU A 234 -12.85 -23.04 4.41
C LEU A 234 -14.35 -23.10 4.05
N PHE A 235 -14.72 -23.81 2.98
CA PHE A 235 -16.12 -24.04 2.57
C PHE A 235 -16.36 -25.45 2.00
N ARG A 236 -15.70 -26.48 2.57
CA ARG A 236 -16.16 -27.87 2.50
C ARG A 236 -16.38 -28.39 3.91
#